data_AF-A0A0K9YS05-F1
#
_entry.id   AF-A0A0K9YS05-F1
#
_cell.length_a   1.000
_cell.length_b   1.000
_cell.length_c   1.000
_cell.angle_alpha   90.00
_cell.angle_beta   90.00
_cell.angle_gamma   90.00
#
_symmetry.space_group_name_H-M   'P 1'
#
loop_
_entity.id
_entity.type
_entity.pdbx_description
1 polymer ?
#
loop_
_entity_poly.entity_id
_entity_poly.type
_entity_poly.pdbx_seq_one_letter_code
_entity_poly.pdbx_strand_id
1 'polypeptide(L)'
;MIPEDIKLLLHDIRLIGGGMKQYEHPDDWQLIRNLLGDPEAVDLSDATPEYWEKIKSSLEAEKEVAMEKAEKRYLHGLYYSNPFI
;
A
#
# COMPACT_ATOMS: atom_id res chain seq x y z
N MET A 1 -5.10 -5.46 -17.55
CA MET A 1 -5.55 -4.11 -17.12
C MET A 1 -5.89 -4.20 -15.64
N ILE A 2 -5.41 -3.29 -14.78
CA ILE A 2 -5.71 -3.33 -13.34
C ILE A 2 -7.18 -2.92 -13.11
N PRO A 3 -7.96 -3.71 -12.34
CA PRO A 3 -9.29 -3.33 -11.89
C PRO A 3 -9.33 -1.99 -11.13
N GLU A 4 -10.42 -1.24 -11.29
CA GLU A 4 -10.51 0.11 -10.72
C GLU A 4 -10.55 0.11 -9.19
N ASP A 5 -11.15 -0.91 -8.58
CA ASP A 5 -11.19 -1.07 -7.12
C ASP A 5 -9.80 -1.26 -6.51
N ILE A 6 -8.92 -1.98 -7.22
CA ILE A 6 -7.51 -2.14 -6.82
C ILE A 6 -6.74 -0.83 -6.96
N LYS A 7 -6.99 -0.04 -8.01
CA LYS A 7 -6.35 1.28 -8.15
C LYS A 7 -6.75 2.22 -7.02
N LEU A 8 -8.02 2.24 -6.64
CA LEU A 8 -8.49 3.02 -5.49
C LEU A 8 -7.78 2.59 -4.21
N LEU A 9 -7.59 1.28 -4.01
CA LEU A 9 -6.90 0.77 -2.84
C LEU A 9 -5.42 1.18 -2.80
N LEU A 10 -4.73 1.11 -3.95
CA LEU A 10 -3.34 1.57 -4.08
C LEU A 10 -3.21 3.07 -3.83
N HIS A 11 -4.17 3.86 -4.32
CA HIS A 11 -4.22 5.29 -4.03
C HIS A 11 -4.37 5.58 -2.54
N ASP A 12 -5.26 4.87 -1.84
CA ASP A 12 -5.41 5.00 -0.39
C ASP A 12 -4.12 4.65 0.36
N ILE A 13 -3.47 3.55 -0.03
CA ILE A 13 -2.18 3.14 0.55
C ILE A 13 -1.11 4.21 0.32
N ARG A 14 -1.06 4.84 -0.86
CA ARG A 14 -0.14 5.95 -1.14
C ARG A 14 -0.40 7.16 -0.23
N LEU A 15 -1.66 7.50 0.00
CA LEU A 15 -2.02 8.63 0.85
C LEU A 15 -1.67 8.38 2.31
N ILE A 16 -2.02 7.19 2.83
CA ILE A 16 -1.73 6.79 4.22
C ILE A 16 -0.22 6.64 4.40
N GLY A 17 0.43 5.98 3.45
CA GLY A 17 1.83 5.67 3.42
C GLY A 17 2.75 6.83 3.01
N GLY A 18 2.18 8.01 2.72
CA GLY A 18 2.90 9.16 2.19
C GLY A 18 4.12 9.54 3.04
N GLY A 19 5.26 9.78 2.38
CA GLY A 19 6.53 10.04 3.02
C GLY A 19 7.30 8.77 3.45
N MET A 20 6.89 7.58 2.99
CA MET A 20 7.63 6.33 3.11
C MET A 20 7.90 5.75 1.72
N LYS A 21 9.19 5.53 1.40
CA LYS A 21 9.63 5.10 0.05
C LYS A 21 8.92 3.86 -0.49
N GLN A 22 8.51 2.93 0.38
CA GLN A 22 7.85 1.69 -0.02
C GLN A 22 6.43 1.90 -0.59
N TYR A 23 5.75 2.99 -0.21
CA TYR A 23 4.42 3.34 -0.69
C TYR A 23 4.46 4.38 -1.82
N GLU A 24 5.64 4.96 -2.10
CA GLU A 24 5.82 6.01 -3.09
C GLU A 24 6.34 5.45 -4.41
N HIS A 25 5.42 4.96 -5.24
CA HIS A 25 5.74 4.64 -6.62
C HIS A 25 4.64 5.16 -7.56
N PRO A 26 4.97 5.88 -8.65
CA PRO A 26 3.96 6.44 -9.57
C PRO A 26 3.24 5.38 -10.42
N ASP A 27 3.93 4.28 -10.73
CA ASP A 27 3.34 3.13 -11.41
C ASP A 27 2.68 2.19 -10.39
N ASP A 28 1.39 1.90 -10.61
CA ASP A 28 0.58 0.98 -9.81
C ASP A 28 1.15 -0.45 -9.84
N TRP A 29 1.69 -0.89 -10.97
CA TRP A 29 2.25 -2.23 -11.08
C TRP A 29 3.48 -2.42 -10.22
N GLN A 30 4.38 -1.46 -10.28
CA GLN A 30 5.59 -1.49 -9.50
C GLN A 30 5.29 -1.27 -8.02
N LEU A 31 4.24 -0.50 -7.69
CA LEU A 31 3.76 -0.39 -6.31
C LEU A 31 3.26 -1.74 -5.79
N ILE A 32 2.42 -2.46 -6.54
CA ILE A 32 1.95 -3.80 -6.16
C ILE A 32 3.15 -4.73 -5.89
N ARG A 33 4.16 -4.73 -6.78
CA ARG A 33 5.39 -5.53 -6.60
C ARG A 33 6.18 -5.14 -5.35
N ASN A 34 6.26 -3.85 -5.04
CA ASN A 34 6.94 -3.39 -3.83
C ASN A 34 6.21 -3.85 -2.56
N LEU A 35 4.88 -3.93 -2.59
CA LEU A 35 4.05 -4.25 -1.43
C LEU A 35 3.89 -5.75 -1.22
N LEU A 36 3.60 -6.50 -2.28
CA LEU A 36 3.31 -7.93 -2.22
C LEU A 36 4.54 -8.80 -2.51
N GLY A 37 5.67 -8.19 -2.87
CA GLY A 37 6.82 -8.89 -3.43
C GLY A 37 6.59 -9.24 -4.91
N ASP A 38 7.57 -9.88 -5.54
CA ASP A 38 7.44 -10.37 -6.92
C ASP A 38 6.65 -11.69 -6.88
N PRO A 39 5.33 -11.68 -7.17
CA PRO A 39 4.54 -12.89 -7.10
C PRO A 39 4.77 -13.61 -8.42
N GLU A 40 5.84 -14.41 -8.48
CA GLU A 40 6.14 -15.39 -9.54
C GLU A 40 5.71 -14.99 -10.96
N ALA A 41 6.41 -14.06 -11.63
CA ALA A 41 6.35 -13.90 -13.10
C ALA A 41 4.95 -14.01 -13.73
N VAL A 42 3.89 -13.63 -13.00
CA VAL A 42 2.54 -13.69 -13.54
C VAL A 42 2.45 -12.49 -14.46
N ASP A 43 2.30 -12.75 -15.75
CA ASP A 43 1.91 -11.71 -16.68
C ASP A 43 0.45 -11.35 -16.33
N LEU A 44 0.28 -10.41 -15.39
CA LEU A 44 -1.01 -10.04 -14.78
C LEU A 44 -2.01 -9.45 -15.79
N SER A 45 -1.62 -9.36 -17.06
CA SER A 45 -2.53 -9.27 -18.20
C SER A 45 -3.52 -10.44 -18.29
N ASP A 46 -3.15 -11.62 -17.79
CA ASP A 46 -3.96 -12.86 -17.75
C ASP A 46 -4.48 -13.20 -16.34
N ALA A 47 -4.43 -12.25 -15.40
CA ALA A 47 -4.91 -12.46 -14.04
C ALA A 47 -6.42 -12.78 -14.04
N THR A 48 -6.76 -13.98 -13.56
CA THR A 48 -8.15 -14.41 -13.34
C THR A 48 -8.82 -13.55 -12.27
N PRO A 49 -10.16 -13.46 -12.24
CA PRO A 49 -10.87 -12.74 -11.18
C PRO A 49 -10.48 -13.18 -9.77
N GLU A 50 -10.25 -14.48 -9.56
CA GLU A 50 -9.78 -15.07 -8.30
C GLU A 50 -8.40 -14.56 -7.89
N TYR A 51 -7.51 -14.35 -8.86
CA TYR A 51 -6.19 -13.79 -8.62
C TYR A 51 -6.30 -12.31 -8.18
N TRP A 52 -7.20 -11.55 -8.78
CA TRP A 52 -7.47 -10.17 -8.38
C TRP A 52 -8.06 -10.06 -6.98
N GLU A 53 -8.93 -10.98 -6.58
CA GLU A 53 -9.42 -11.03 -5.19
C GLU A 53 -8.28 -11.30 -4.20
N LYS A 54 -7.34 -12.18 -4.55
CA LYS A 54 -6.16 -12.44 -3.72
C LYS A 54 -5.26 -11.20 -3.60
N ILE A 55 -5.01 -10.49 -4.71
CA ILE A 55 -4.29 -9.21 -4.66
C ILE A 55 -5.03 -8.23 -3.75
N LYS A 56 -6.34 -8.08 -3.94
CA LYS A 56 -7.15 -7.13 -3.18
C LYS A 56 -7.07 -7.40 -1.67
N SER A 57 -7.28 -8.65 -1.25
CA SER A 57 -7.16 -9.03 0.16
C SER A 57 -5.76 -8.75 0.72
N SER A 58 -4.71 -8.98 -0.07
CA SER A 58 -3.34 -8.73 0.35
C SER A 58 -3.03 -7.23 0.47
N LEU A 59 -3.54 -6.42 -0.46
CA LEU A 59 -3.40 -4.96 -0.39
C LEU A 59 -4.24 -4.36 0.74
N GLU A 60 -5.41 -4.92 1.06
CA GLU A 60 -6.21 -4.50 2.22
C GLU A 60 -5.45 -4.72 3.52
N ALA A 61 -4.78 -5.87 3.68
CA ALA A 61 -3.91 -6.11 4.82
C ALA A 61 -2.73 -5.11 4.87
N GLU A 62 -2.11 -4.81 3.72
CA GLU A 62 -1.02 -3.84 3.67
C GLU A 62 -1.49 -2.41 3.98
N LYS A 63 -2.74 -2.06 3.64
CA LYS A 63 -3.37 -0.79 4.02
C LYS A 63 -3.47 -0.64 5.53
N GLU A 64 -3.86 -1.69 6.25
CA GLU A 64 -3.88 -1.69 7.72
C GLU A 64 -2.48 -1.50 8.30
N VAL A 65 -1.48 -2.20 7.76
CA VAL A 65 -0.07 -2.04 8.17
C VAL A 65 0.43 -0.61 7.90
N ALA A 66 0.09 -0.03 6.76
CA ALA A 66 0.43 1.35 6.44
C ALA A 66 -0.23 2.32 7.42
N MET A 67 -1.48 2.07 7.82
CA MET A 67 -2.21 2.87 8.80
C MET A 67 -1.57 2.80 10.19
N GLU A 68 -1.21 1.61 10.67
CA GLU A 68 -0.49 1.48 11.94
C GLU A 68 0.86 2.22 11.94
N LYS A 69 1.60 2.16 10.83
CA LYS A 69 2.87 2.88 10.67
C LYS A 69 2.65 4.39 10.67
N ALA A 70 1.63 4.86 9.96
CA ALA A 70 1.27 6.27 9.91
C ALA A 70 0.85 6.78 11.29
N GLU A 71 0.03 6.03 12.03
CA GLU A 71 -0.37 6.35 13.40
C GLU A 71 0.84 6.41 14.34
N LYS A 72 1.73 5.41 14.30
CA LYS A 72 2.98 5.42 15.08
C LYS A 72 3.82 6.65 14.76
N ARG A 73 3.94 7.03 13.48
CA ARG A 73 4.67 8.22 13.05
C ARG A 73 4.02 9.52 13.54
N TYR A 74 2.69 9.60 13.48
CA TYR A 74 1.94 10.74 13.97
C TYR A 74 2.06 10.89 15.50
N LEU A 75 1.88 9.80 16.25
CA LEU A 75 2.06 9.76 17.69
C LEU A 75 3.50 10.10 18.09
N HIS A 76 4.50 9.52 17.41
CA HIS A 76 5.90 9.87 17.62
C HIS A 76 6.16 11.35 17.33
N GLY A 77 5.58 11.91 16.26
CA GLY A 77 5.62 13.35 15.99
C GLY A 77 5.11 14.17 17.17
N LEU A 78 3.93 13.83 17.71
CA LEU A 78 3.33 14.50 18.86
C LEU A 78 4.18 14.43 20.14
N TYR A 79 4.83 13.30 20.41
CA TYR A 79 5.66 13.14 21.62
C TYR A 79 6.97 13.92 21.55
N TYR A 80 7.60 14.01 20.37
CA TYR A 80 8.92 14.67 20.23
C TYR A 80 8.85 16.11 19.75
N SER A 81 7.71 16.58 19.22
CA SER A 81 7.51 17.97 18.81
C SER A 81 6.77 18.82 19.82
N ASN A 82 6.40 18.26 20.99
CA ASN A 82 5.71 19.02 22.03
C ASN A 82 6.74 19.59 23.03
N PRO A 83 7.02 20.90 23.02
CA PRO A 83 7.95 21.53 23.97
C PRO A 83 7.39 21.65 25.39
N PHE A 84 6.19 21.12 25.65
CA PHE A 84 5.50 21.18 26.94
C PHE A 84 5.39 19.83 27.67
N ILE A 85 6.09 18.78 27.20
CA ILE A 85 6.33 17.53 27.96
C ILE A 85 7.78 17.53 28.47
#